data_AF-A0A165QAI5-F1
#
_entry.id   AF-A0A165QAI5-F1
#
_cell.length_a   1.000
_cell.length_b   1.000
_cell.length_c   1.000
_cell.angle_alpha   90.00
_cell.angle_beta   90.00
_cell.angle_gamma   90.00
#
_symmetry.space_group_name_H-M   'P 1'
#
loop_
_entity.id
_entity.type
_entity.pdbx_description
1 polymer ?
#
loop_
_entity_poly.entity_id
_entity_poly.type
_entity_poly.pdbx_seq_one_letter_code
_entity_poly.pdbx_strand_id
1 'polypeptide(L)'
;MRHSIFPTILVSATLAAAAPVWRRVNIDDAATAEAQQRDNGATRALSAVPIKTSNGQCLSVDLNSGDFRHNLMNVVVANCDGSSNQQFDVITQGAHNNIAGQALIVSSSLNNCLNFDPRRQPGNQVLMFSCGGRADGGGQVTDSQLFAFTGNAAGIPLVPLNSNRDGTVCLKLNGNTLDQSGCNPAQASGDQLFTLGDGGNAGAAPPPPPPADEPAATPPPAGNPAPPTGNVKLDPEATAEAQQRDNGATRAFTAVPVKVDGQCLTADLNTGDFRQNLMEIKVQACDGSPQQQFDIITSGKHNDQAGKTLIVSSLTNGCLNVDERRQSGNQVLLFSCGGRADGGGQVTNSQLFAFDGNAANIPLVPANVDGAKCLFNNNGVIDVQACNAASPSADQSFSFGDGGNASAPAPPPADEPVATPPPADEPAATPPPPAGNTAPPTGNVKLDPEATAEAQQRDDGATRAFSAVPVKVDGQCLTVDLNTGDFRQNLMAVKVQACDGSPQQQFDIITAGKHNDQAGKTLIVSSLTQGCLNVDERRQPGNQVLLFSCGGRADGGGQVTNSQLFAFDGTTANIPLVPANVQNKCLFNSNGVLDLQGCDAASPSADQTFSIA
;
A
#
# COMPACT_ATOMS: atom_id res chain seq x y z
N MET A 1 64.46 45.37 21.36
CA MET A 1 63.40 45.02 20.39
C MET A 1 63.81 43.74 19.67
N ARG A 2 63.30 42.57 20.12
CA ARG A 2 63.60 41.28 19.51
C ARG A 2 62.48 40.93 18.54
N HIS A 3 62.80 40.84 17.25
CA HIS A 3 61.88 40.42 16.19
C HIS A 3 61.75 38.89 16.22
N SER A 4 60.56 38.38 16.49
CA SER A 4 60.24 36.96 16.28
C SER A 4 59.71 36.79 14.86
N ILE A 5 60.39 35.95 14.09
CA ILE A 5 60.01 35.51 12.75
C ILE A 5 59.19 34.22 12.92
N PHE A 6 57.90 34.27 12.58
CA PHE A 6 57.07 33.07 12.44
C PHE A 6 57.09 32.59 10.98
N PRO A 7 57.35 31.30 10.70
CA PRO A 7 57.22 30.76 9.36
C PRO A 7 55.76 30.35 9.10
N THR A 8 55.16 30.92 8.06
CA THR A 8 53.85 30.52 7.54
C THR A 8 54.00 29.21 6.76
N ILE A 9 53.51 28.11 7.33
CA ILE A 9 53.39 26.82 6.63
C ILE A 9 52.09 26.85 5.82
N LEU A 10 52.20 26.92 4.49
CA LEU A 10 51.08 26.68 3.57
C LEU A 10 50.75 25.18 3.57
N VAL A 11 49.60 24.80 4.13
CA VAL A 11 49.03 23.45 3.96
C VAL A 11 48.11 23.50 2.73
N SER A 12 48.58 22.94 1.63
CA SER A 12 47.76 22.70 0.43
C SER A 12 46.84 21.51 0.68
N ALA A 13 45.57 21.76 0.97
CA ALA A 13 44.54 20.74 1.00
C ALA A 13 44.14 20.37 -0.44
N THR A 14 44.65 19.25 -0.94
CA THR A 14 44.13 18.62 -2.16
C THR A 14 42.77 17.99 -1.85
N LEU A 15 41.67 18.65 -2.25
CA LEU A 15 40.37 18.01 -2.35
C LEU A 15 40.43 16.97 -3.48
N ALA A 16 40.59 15.70 -3.13
CA ALA A 16 40.22 14.61 -4.02
C ALA A 16 38.69 14.55 -4.05
N ALA A 17 38.07 15.14 -5.07
CA ALA A 17 36.67 14.89 -5.37
C ALA A 17 36.54 13.42 -5.77
N ALA A 18 36.04 12.58 -4.87
CA ALA A 18 35.61 11.24 -5.22
C ALA A 18 34.47 11.39 -6.23
N ALA A 19 34.72 11.02 -7.49
CA ALA A 19 33.66 10.93 -8.47
C ALA A 19 32.60 9.93 -7.93
N PRO A 20 31.30 10.27 -7.97
CA PRO A 20 30.27 9.34 -7.57
C PRO A 20 30.43 8.04 -8.37
N VAL A 21 30.57 6.92 -7.67
CA VAL A 21 30.55 5.59 -8.29
C VAL A 21 29.10 5.32 -8.67
N TRP A 22 28.74 5.69 -9.90
CA TRP A 22 27.47 5.29 -10.50
C TRP A 22 27.52 3.77 -10.67
N ARG A 23 26.88 3.04 -9.75
CA ARG A 23 26.63 1.62 -9.97
C ARG A 23 25.71 1.53 -11.19
N ARG A 24 26.24 1.04 -12.31
CA ARG A 24 25.40 0.63 -13.42
C ARG A 24 24.47 -0.44 -12.89
N VAL A 25 23.19 -0.13 -12.84
CA VAL A 25 22.16 -1.12 -12.56
C VAL A 25 22.10 -2.03 -13.77
N ASN A 26 22.11 -3.35 -13.55
CA ASN A 26 21.84 -4.28 -14.63
C ASN A 26 20.33 -4.24 -14.86
N ILE A 27 19.93 -3.74 -16.03
CA ILE A 27 18.53 -3.73 -16.43
C ILE A 27 18.06 -5.17 -16.61
N ASP A 28 16.91 -5.47 -16.02
CA ASP A 28 16.16 -6.69 -16.29
C ASP A 28 15.14 -6.36 -17.37
N ASP A 29 15.39 -6.81 -18.60
CA ASP A 29 14.53 -6.53 -19.75
C ASP A 29 13.11 -7.09 -19.55
N ALA A 30 12.97 -8.23 -18.85
CA ALA A 30 11.66 -8.84 -18.62
C ALA A 30 10.88 -8.04 -17.58
N ALA A 31 11.53 -7.66 -16.46
CA ALA A 31 10.90 -6.85 -15.44
C ALA A 31 10.60 -5.43 -15.96
N THR A 32 11.43 -4.88 -16.84
CA THR A 32 11.18 -3.60 -17.53
C THR A 32 9.99 -3.72 -18.48
N ALA A 33 9.91 -4.79 -19.29
CA ALA A 33 8.79 -5.01 -20.20
C ALA A 33 7.46 -5.22 -19.46
N GLU A 34 7.50 -5.89 -18.31
CA GLU A 34 6.35 -6.02 -17.40
C GLU A 34 5.96 -4.66 -16.82
N ALA A 35 6.94 -3.90 -16.33
CA ALA A 35 6.71 -2.66 -15.59
C ALA A 35 6.35 -1.45 -16.46
N GLN A 36 6.79 -1.43 -17.71
CA GLN A 36 6.69 -0.27 -18.60
C GLN A 36 5.81 -0.55 -19.82
N GLN A 37 4.57 -0.95 -19.57
CA GLN A 37 3.61 -1.27 -20.61
C GLN A 37 3.03 -0.02 -21.26
N ARG A 38 3.02 -0.01 -22.59
CA ARG A 38 2.39 1.05 -23.35
C ARG A 38 0.87 0.91 -23.31
N ASP A 39 0.19 1.98 -22.88
CA ASP A 39 -1.24 2.11 -23.07
C ASP A 39 -1.56 2.48 -24.54
N ASN A 40 -1.94 1.48 -25.32
CA ASN A 40 -2.31 1.65 -26.73
C ASN A 40 -3.73 2.22 -26.91
N GLY A 41 -4.59 2.15 -25.89
CA GLY A 41 -5.95 2.69 -25.91
C GLY A 41 -6.04 4.15 -25.45
N ALA A 42 -4.93 4.71 -24.96
CA ALA A 42 -4.86 6.07 -24.45
C ALA A 42 -5.25 7.14 -25.49
N THR A 43 -6.06 8.10 -25.08
CA THR A 43 -6.23 9.38 -25.77
C THR A 43 -5.04 10.27 -25.45
N ARG A 44 -4.24 10.55 -26.48
CA ARG A 44 -3.05 11.39 -26.40
C ARG A 44 -3.39 12.77 -26.92
N ALA A 45 -3.35 13.77 -26.04
CA ALA A 45 -3.48 15.17 -26.43
C ALA A 45 -2.26 15.63 -27.24
N LEU A 46 -1.08 15.15 -26.88
CA LEU A 46 0.17 15.36 -27.58
C LEU A 46 0.94 14.03 -27.61
N SER A 47 1.69 13.77 -28.69
CA SER A 47 2.50 12.56 -28.82
C SER A 47 3.91 12.89 -29.25
N ALA A 48 4.89 12.26 -28.61
CA ALA A 48 6.32 12.42 -28.87
C ALA A 48 6.79 13.89 -28.94
N VAL A 49 6.28 14.74 -28.05
CA VAL A 49 6.62 16.17 -28.01
C VAL A 49 7.69 16.47 -26.96
N PRO A 50 8.58 17.45 -27.19
CA PRO A 50 9.45 17.96 -26.13
C PRO A 50 8.65 18.70 -25.06
N ILE A 51 9.15 18.73 -23.83
CA ILE A 51 8.67 19.65 -22.79
C ILE A 51 9.75 20.68 -22.57
N LYS A 52 9.50 21.92 -22.99
CA LYS A 52 10.46 23.02 -22.94
C LYS A 52 10.26 23.85 -21.68
N THR A 53 11.33 24.14 -20.96
CA THR A 53 11.36 25.14 -19.88
C THR A 53 11.31 26.56 -20.46
N SER A 54 10.99 27.56 -19.64
CA SER A 54 10.93 28.97 -20.09
C SER A 54 12.24 29.54 -20.64
N ASN A 55 13.38 28.97 -20.28
CA ASN A 55 14.68 29.33 -20.85
C ASN A 55 15.01 28.59 -22.17
N GLY A 56 14.07 27.80 -22.72
CA GLY A 56 14.19 27.12 -24.01
C GLY A 56 14.93 25.78 -23.97
N GLN A 57 15.27 25.26 -22.79
CA GLN A 57 15.83 23.93 -22.61
C GLN A 57 14.71 22.86 -22.56
N CYS A 58 15.06 21.59 -22.70
CA CYS A 58 14.11 20.48 -22.72
C CYS A 58 14.26 19.60 -21.48
N LEU A 59 13.14 19.07 -20.98
CA LEU A 59 13.16 17.93 -20.07
C LEU A 59 13.73 16.72 -20.81
N SER A 60 14.55 15.95 -20.11
CA SER A 60 15.26 14.79 -20.64
C SER A 60 15.31 13.71 -19.56
N VAL A 61 14.96 12.47 -19.92
CA VAL A 61 15.11 11.31 -19.02
C VAL A 61 16.56 10.85 -19.07
N ASP A 62 17.21 10.70 -17.90
CA ASP A 62 18.53 10.11 -17.81
C ASP A 62 18.43 8.58 -17.91
N LEU A 63 18.70 8.05 -19.12
CA LEU A 63 18.62 6.62 -19.44
C LEU A 63 19.61 5.74 -18.65
N ASN A 64 20.59 6.32 -17.96
CA ASN A 64 21.55 5.57 -17.13
C ASN A 64 21.20 5.59 -15.64
N SER A 65 20.04 6.13 -15.29
CA SER A 65 19.54 6.22 -13.91
C SER A 65 18.36 5.29 -13.68
N GLY A 66 17.92 5.21 -12.42
CA GLY A 66 16.81 4.36 -12.01
C GLY A 66 17.22 2.99 -11.49
N ASP A 67 16.22 2.13 -11.28
CA ASP A 67 16.36 0.74 -10.86
C ASP A 67 16.39 -0.22 -12.06
N PHE A 68 16.40 -1.53 -11.76
CA PHE A 68 16.48 -2.59 -12.77
C PHE A 68 15.26 -2.69 -13.70
N ARG A 69 14.18 -1.94 -13.42
CA ARG A 69 12.93 -1.89 -14.19
C ARG A 69 12.72 -0.56 -14.91
N HIS A 70 13.72 0.33 -14.90
CA HIS A 70 13.57 1.72 -15.33
C HIS A 70 12.55 2.53 -14.50
N ASN A 71 12.38 2.20 -13.22
CA ASN A 71 11.73 3.11 -12.27
C ASN A 71 12.76 4.05 -11.64
N LEU A 72 12.28 5.13 -11.03
CA LEU A 72 13.12 6.10 -10.33
C LEU A 72 14.18 6.75 -11.22
N MET A 73 13.92 6.83 -12.53
CA MET A 73 14.85 7.48 -13.45
C MET A 73 14.77 8.99 -13.28
N ASN A 74 15.92 9.64 -13.22
CA ASN A 74 15.99 11.08 -13.06
C ASN A 74 15.47 11.81 -14.30
N VAL A 75 14.77 12.92 -14.06
CA VAL A 75 14.44 13.90 -15.11
C VAL A 75 15.34 15.10 -14.94
N VAL A 76 16.10 15.40 -15.98
CA VAL A 76 17.05 16.52 -16.03
C VAL A 76 16.64 17.53 -17.10
N VAL A 77 17.20 18.72 -17.02
CA VAL A 77 17.03 19.78 -18.02
C VAL A 77 18.31 19.91 -18.83
N ALA A 78 18.17 19.79 -20.15
CA ALA A 78 19.27 19.77 -21.10
C ALA A 78 18.92 20.60 -22.35
N ASN A 79 19.92 20.87 -23.19
CA ASN A 79 19.65 21.49 -24.49
C ASN A 79 18.74 20.57 -25.31
N CYS A 80 17.74 21.16 -25.97
CA CYS A 80 16.86 20.42 -26.86
C CYS A 80 17.67 19.87 -28.04
N ASP A 81 17.70 18.55 -28.19
CA ASP A 81 18.42 17.85 -29.26
C ASP A 81 17.51 16.90 -30.07
N GLY A 82 16.25 16.75 -29.66
CA GLY A 82 15.25 15.92 -30.34
C GLY A 82 15.43 14.42 -30.09
N SER A 83 16.33 14.03 -29.18
CA SER A 83 16.52 12.64 -28.77
C SER A 83 15.25 12.01 -28.19
N SER A 84 15.15 10.68 -28.25
CA SER A 84 13.96 9.94 -27.83
C SER A 84 13.69 10.02 -26.31
N ASN A 85 14.70 10.35 -25.51
CA ASN A 85 14.56 10.59 -24.08
C ASN A 85 14.12 12.03 -23.75
N GLN A 86 13.97 12.91 -24.75
CA GLN A 86 13.33 14.23 -24.63
C GLN A 86 11.90 14.25 -25.18
N GLN A 87 11.35 13.10 -25.58
CA GLN A 87 10.03 13.00 -26.19
C GLN A 87 9.02 12.44 -25.20
N PHE A 88 7.94 13.18 -25.00
CA PHE A 88 6.88 12.85 -24.06
C PHE A 88 5.52 12.79 -24.75
N ASP A 89 4.71 11.83 -24.33
CA ASP A 89 3.30 11.79 -24.62
C ASP A 89 2.53 12.47 -23.49
N VAL A 90 1.45 13.17 -23.84
CA VAL A 90 0.53 13.79 -22.87
C VAL A 90 -0.80 13.08 -23.00
N ILE A 91 -1.10 12.23 -22.02
CA ILE A 91 -2.26 11.33 -22.04
C ILE A 91 -3.35 11.88 -21.12
N THR A 92 -4.48 12.27 -21.69
CA THR A 92 -5.62 12.83 -20.98
C THR A 92 -6.70 11.81 -20.65
N GLN A 93 -6.63 10.62 -21.27
CA GLN A 93 -7.49 9.49 -20.97
C GLN A 93 -6.77 8.19 -21.30
N GLY A 94 -6.92 7.15 -20.49
CA GLY A 94 -6.30 5.84 -20.71
C GLY A 94 -6.47 4.90 -19.51
N ALA A 95 -5.84 3.73 -19.56
CA ALA A 95 -5.82 2.73 -18.49
C ALA A 95 -5.39 3.30 -17.13
N HIS A 96 -4.50 4.30 -17.16
CA HIS A 96 -3.95 4.97 -15.98
C HIS A 96 -4.31 6.46 -15.90
N ASN A 97 -5.31 6.95 -16.65
CA ASN A 97 -5.87 8.29 -16.43
C ASN A 97 -7.34 8.34 -16.83
N ASN A 98 -8.22 8.56 -15.86
CA ASN A 98 -9.65 8.77 -16.07
C ASN A 98 -10.16 10.04 -15.38
N ILE A 99 -9.27 10.93 -14.94
CA ILE A 99 -9.64 12.14 -14.21
C ILE A 99 -9.68 13.31 -15.19
N ALA A 100 -10.87 13.90 -15.35
CA ALA A 100 -11.05 15.06 -16.21
C ALA A 100 -10.17 16.23 -15.78
N GLY A 101 -9.55 16.91 -16.75
CA GLY A 101 -8.64 18.03 -16.50
C GLY A 101 -7.26 17.63 -15.95
N GLN A 102 -6.93 16.34 -15.95
CA GLN A 102 -5.60 15.82 -15.61
C GLN A 102 -4.95 15.15 -16.81
N ALA A 103 -3.62 15.12 -16.83
CA ALA A 103 -2.81 14.38 -17.77
C ALA A 103 -1.74 13.56 -17.06
N LEU A 104 -1.44 12.40 -17.64
CA LEU A 104 -0.15 11.74 -17.46
C LEU A 104 0.85 12.35 -18.45
N ILE A 105 2.07 12.58 -17.97
CA ILE A 105 3.22 12.88 -18.82
C ILE A 105 4.05 11.62 -18.90
N VAL A 106 4.18 11.04 -20.08
CA VAL A 106 4.76 9.70 -20.28
C VAL A 106 5.97 9.79 -21.19
N SER A 107 7.09 9.14 -20.85
CA SER A 107 8.21 9.01 -21.78
C SER A 107 7.77 8.21 -23.00
N SER A 108 7.93 8.77 -24.20
CA SER A 108 7.48 8.11 -25.44
C SER A 108 8.30 6.87 -25.78
N SER A 109 9.55 6.82 -25.31
CA SER A 109 10.48 5.72 -25.57
C SER A 109 10.46 4.63 -24.50
N LEU A 110 10.15 4.99 -23.26
CA LEU A 110 10.19 4.08 -22.13
C LEU A 110 8.82 3.68 -21.60
N ASN A 111 7.74 4.39 -21.94
CA ASN A 111 6.38 4.20 -21.42
C ASN A 111 6.23 4.35 -19.89
N ASN A 112 7.23 4.88 -19.18
CA ASN A 112 7.11 5.26 -17.78
C ASN A 112 6.53 6.67 -17.64
N CYS A 113 5.86 6.90 -16.52
CA CYS A 113 5.15 8.14 -16.19
C CYS A 113 6.02 9.07 -15.34
N LEU A 114 5.94 10.36 -15.61
CA LEU A 114 6.45 11.41 -14.73
C LEU A 114 5.74 11.28 -13.39
N ASN A 115 6.52 11.23 -12.31
CA ASN A 115 6.02 11.07 -10.95
C ASN A 115 6.67 12.11 -10.04
N PHE A 116 5.84 12.75 -9.23
CA PHE A 116 6.24 13.73 -8.24
C PHE A 116 6.12 13.17 -6.81
N ASP A 117 7.23 13.13 -6.08
CA ASP A 117 7.27 12.74 -4.67
C ASP A 117 7.84 13.87 -3.80
N PRO A 118 6.98 14.64 -3.08
CA PRO A 118 7.43 15.77 -2.27
C PRO A 118 8.28 15.36 -1.06
N ARG A 119 8.35 14.07 -0.73
CA ARG A 119 9.13 13.54 0.39
C ARG A 119 10.60 13.30 0.02
N ARG A 120 10.93 13.31 -1.28
CA ARG A 120 12.31 13.18 -1.75
C ARG A 120 13.07 14.49 -1.52
N GLN A 121 14.39 14.36 -1.46
CA GLN A 121 15.26 15.53 -1.33
C GLN A 121 15.09 16.46 -2.54
N PRO A 122 15.24 17.78 -2.35
CA PRO A 122 15.33 18.76 -3.43
C PRO A 122 16.26 18.29 -4.56
N GLY A 123 15.86 18.49 -5.82
CA GLY A 123 16.56 18.00 -7.01
C GLY A 123 16.36 16.51 -7.34
N ASN A 124 15.60 15.76 -6.54
CA ASN A 124 15.21 14.36 -6.81
C ASN A 124 13.70 14.13 -6.59
N GLN A 125 12.89 15.20 -6.66
CA GLN A 125 11.46 15.10 -6.39
C GLN A 125 10.63 14.69 -7.61
N VAL A 126 11.18 14.90 -8.81
CA VAL A 126 10.55 14.55 -10.08
C VAL A 126 11.38 13.49 -10.77
N LEU A 127 10.75 12.37 -11.08
CA LEU A 127 11.39 11.19 -11.67
C LEU A 127 10.43 10.47 -12.62
N MET A 128 10.92 9.50 -13.37
CA MET A 128 10.09 8.58 -14.13
C MET A 128 9.84 7.31 -13.32
N PHE A 129 8.60 6.83 -13.32
CA PHE A 129 8.17 5.62 -12.63
C PHE A 129 7.10 4.91 -13.45
N SER A 130 6.99 3.60 -13.32
CA SER A 130 5.92 2.79 -13.90
C SER A 130 4.56 3.48 -13.77
N CYS A 131 3.86 3.60 -14.90
CA CYS A 131 2.49 4.10 -14.90
C CYS A 131 1.60 3.15 -14.08
N GLY A 132 0.71 3.69 -13.22
CA GLY A 132 -0.13 2.86 -12.34
C GLY A 132 0.30 2.84 -10.87
N GLY A 133 1.30 3.65 -10.49
CA GLY A 133 1.67 3.89 -9.10
C GLY A 133 2.37 2.73 -8.37
N ARG A 134 2.57 1.59 -9.03
CA ARG A 134 3.34 0.44 -8.54
C ARG A 134 4.57 0.19 -9.41
N ALA A 135 5.61 -0.36 -8.82
CA ALA A 135 6.90 -0.60 -9.48
C ALA A 135 6.86 -1.66 -10.58
N ASP A 136 5.76 -2.40 -10.72
CA ASP A 136 5.51 -3.44 -11.72
C ASP A 136 4.58 -2.96 -12.85
N GLY A 137 4.26 -1.66 -12.93
CA GLY A 137 3.34 -1.14 -13.96
C GLY A 137 1.87 -1.47 -13.71
N GLY A 138 1.56 -2.25 -12.67
CA GLY A 138 0.20 -2.54 -12.26
C GLY A 138 -0.40 -1.44 -11.38
N GLY A 139 -1.65 -1.62 -10.97
CA GLY A 139 -2.30 -0.77 -9.98
C GLY A 139 -3.09 0.42 -10.53
N GLN A 140 -3.44 1.35 -9.62
CA GLN A 140 -4.08 2.62 -9.97
C GLN A 140 -3.04 3.71 -10.05
N VAL A 141 -3.15 4.56 -11.06
CA VAL A 141 -2.42 5.82 -11.08
C VAL A 141 -2.60 6.51 -9.73
N THR A 142 -1.49 6.93 -9.15
CA THR A 142 -1.51 7.71 -7.91
C THR A 142 -1.57 9.18 -8.25
N ASP A 143 -2.09 10.00 -7.34
CA ASP A 143 -2.11 11.46 -7.49
C ASP A 143 -0.71 12.05 -7.76
N SER A 144 0.37 11.33 -7.44
CA SER A 144 1.74 11.71 -7.76
C SER A 144 2.10 11.69 -9.24
N GLN A 145 1.32 11.02 -10.09
CA GLN A 145 1.59 10.89 -11.53
C GLN A 145 0.66 11.77 -12.38
N LEU A 146 -0.35 12.38 -11.77
CA LEU A 146 -1.35 13.21 -12.45
C LEU A 146 -1.01 14.68 -12.35
N PHE A 147 -1.06 15.37 -13.49
CA PHE A 147 -0.79 16.80 -13.59
C PHE A 147 -1.98 17.54 -14.21
N ALA A 148 -2.32 18.71 -13.66
CA ALA A 148 -3.41 19.51 -14.21
C ALA A 148 -3.15 19.88 -15.69
N PHE A 149 -4.12 19.60 -16.56
CA PHE A 149 -4.03 19.88 -17.98
C PHE A 149 -5.41 20.17 -18.58
N THR A 150 -5.57 21.38 -19.13
CA THR A 150 -6.83 21.89 -19.70
C THR A 150 -6.80 22.01 -21.22
N GLY A 151 -5.79 21.43 -21.88
CA GLY A 151 -5.61 21.46 -23.35
C GLY A 151 -4.71 22.59 -23.88
N ASN A 152 -4.31 23.54 -23.02
CA ASN A 152 -3.27 24.52 -23.36
C ASN A 152 -1.88 23.87 -23.24
N ALA A 153 -1.04 24.04 -24.26
CA ALA A 153 0.32 23.50 -24.31
C ALA A 153 1.41 24.58 -24.16
N ALA A 154 1.08 25.87 -24.15
CA ALA A 154 2.06 26.95 -24.04
C ALA A 154 2.05 27.59 -22.65
N GLY A 155 3.24 27.69 -22.06
CA GLY A 155 3.45 28.43 -20.81
C GLY A 155 2.51 27.98 -19.71
N ILE A 156 2.45 26.67 -19.44
CA ILE A 156 1.63 26.07 -18.40
C ILE A 156 2.47 25.73 -17.17
N PRO A 157 1.93 25.89 -15.96
CA PRO A 157 2.49 25.26 -14.77
C PRO A 157 2.18 23.76 -14.78
N LEU A 158 3.17 22.93 -14.45
CA LEU A 158 2.93 21.53 -14.14
C LEU A 158 2.60 21.40 -12.65
N VAL A 159 1.32 21.14 -12.34
CA VAL A 159 0.78 21.07 -10.98
C VAL A 159 0.48 19.60 -10.65
N PRO A 160 1.29 18.92 -9.82
CA PRO A 160 1.04 17.53 -9.44
C PRO A 160 -0.18 17.43 -8.50
N LEU A 161 -1.03 16.43 -8.72
CA LEU A 161 -2.30 16.29 -8.00
C LEU A 161 -2.10 15.96 -6.51
N ASN A 162 -1.07 15.19 -6.14
CA ASN A 162 -0.77 14.87 -4.74
C ASN A 162 -0.28 16.06 -3.90
N SER A 163 0.02 17.19 -4.54
CA SER A 163 0.32 18.46 -3.87
C SER A 163 -0.90 19.37 -3.75
N ASN A 164 -2.04 18.96 -4.32
CA ASN A 164 -3.20 19.80 -4.58
C ASN A 164 -4.22 19.84 -3.44
N ARG A 165 -3.79 19.93 -2.17
CA ARG A 165 -4.75 20.30 -1.13
C ARG A 165 -5.26 21.75 -1.30
N ASP A 166 -4.54 22.63 -2.02
CA ASP A 166 -4.96 24.02 -2.31
C ASP A 166 -4.51 24.61 -3.67
N GLY A 167 -3.96 23.83 -4.61
CA GLY A 167 -3.45 24.37 -5.89
C GLY A 167 -2.21 25.26 -5.78
N THR A 168 -1.48 25.15 -4.67
CA THR A 168 -0.43 26.09 -4.27
C THR A 168 0.98 25.63 -4.63
N VAL A 169 1.17 24.50 -5.32
CA VAL A 169 2.51 23.96 -5.62
C VAL A 169 2.64 23.65 -7.11
N CYS A 170 3.70 24.16 -7.73
CA CYS A 170 4.06 23.90 -9.11
C CYS A 170 5.44 23.25 -9.16
N LEU A 171 5.69 22.46 -10.20
CA LEU A 171 7.06 22.12 -10.55
C LEU A 171 7.83 23.39 -10.93
N LYS A 172 9.09 23.46 -10.50
CA LYS A 172 9.98 24.59 -10.70
C LYS A 172 11.34 24.10 -11.19
N LEU A 173 11.93 24.84 -12.11
CA LEU A 173 13.32 24.66 -12.49
C LEU A 173 14.25 25.01 -11.32
N ASN A 174 15.13 24.07 -10.95
CA ASN A 174 16.19 24.25 -9.98
C ASN A 174 17.53 23.79 -10.58
N GLY A 175 18.26 24.73 -11.19
CA GLY A 175 19.43 24.40 -11.99
C GLY A 175 19.07 23.51 -13.17
N ASN A 176 19.64 22.30 -13.23
CA ASN A 176 19.36 21.31 -14.28
C ASN A 176 18.36 20.22 -13.84
N THR A 177 17.65 20.44 -12.74
CA THR A 177 16.67 19.48 -12.19
C THR A 177 15.32 20.16 -11.99
N LEU A 178 14.29 19.36 -11.79
CA LEU A 178 12.98 19.84 -11.37
C LEU A 178 12.75 19.61 -9.88
N ASP A 179 12.16 20.60 -9.24
CA ASP A 179 11.80 20.62 -7.84
C ASP A 179 10.38 21.16 -7.69
N GLN A 180 9.94 21.41 -6.46
CA GLN A 180 8.67 22.09 -6.19
C GLN A 180 8.89 23.50 -5.63
N SER A 181 7.88 24.35 -5.81
CA SER A 181 7.75 25.57 -5.03
C SER A 181 6.31 26.02 -4.94
N GLY A 182 6.02 26.87 -3.94
CA GLY A 182 4.76 27.59 -3.87
C GLY A 182 4.46 28.35 -5.17
N CYS A 183 3.23 28.28 -5.67
CA CYS A 183 2.79 29.01 -6.86
C CYS A 183 1.30 29.35 -6.82
N ASN A 184 0.91 30.36 -7.58
CA ASN A 184 -0.45 30.54 -8.07
C ASN A 184 -0.44 30.07 -9.54
N PRO A 185 -1.12 28.98 -9.93
CA PRO A 185 -1.08 28.48 -11.30
C PRO A 185 -1.52 29.51 -12.35
N ALA A 186 -2.40 30.44 -12.00
CA ALA A 186 -2.83 31.52 -12.91
C ALA A 186 -1.78 32.63 -13.09
N GLN A 187 -0.74 32.65 -12.25
CA GLN A 187 0.31 33.67 -12.18
C GLN A 187 1.69 33.04 -11.94
N ALA A 188 1.93 31.84 -12.47
CA ALA A 188 3.16 31.11 -12.24
C ALA A 188 4.37 31.88 -12.80
N SER A 189 5.49 31.84 -12.07
CA SER A 189 6.73 32.51 -12.49
C SER A 189 7.37 31.80 -13.68
N GLY A 190 8.23 32.48 -14.43
CA GLY A 190 8.83 31.90 -15.65
C GLY A 190 9.52 30.55 -15.41
N ASP A 191 10.23 30.38 -14.30
CA ASP A 191 10.86 29.12 -13.90
C ASP A 191 9.89 28.01 -13.46
N GLN A 192 8.58 28.30 -13.39
CA GLN A 192 7.50 27.34 -13.14
C GLN A 192 6.67 27.06 -14.41
N LEU A 193 7.00 27.71 -15.54
CA LEU A 193 6.28 27.57 -16.80
C LEU A 193 6.98 26.63 -17.78
N PHE A 194 6.18 25.75 -18.37
CA PHE A 194 6.60 24.75 -19.34
C PHE A 194 5.77 24.87 -20.61
N THR A 195 6.39 24.58 -21.74
CA THR A 195 5.74 24.50 -23.05
C THR A 195 5.82 23.08 -23.56
N LEU A 196 4.67 22.45 -23.76
CA LEU A 196 4.55 21.12 -24.36
C LEU A 196 4.56 21.28 -25.89
N GLY A 197 5.51 20.62 -26.55
CA GLY A 197 5.75 20.72 -27.99
C GLY A 197 6.17 22.12 -28.44
N ASP A 198 5.48 22.64 -29.45
CA ASP A 198 5.70 23.97 -30.01
C ASP A 198 4.72 25.02 -29.47
N GLY A 199 3.93 24.68 -28.43
CA GLY A 199 3.05 25.62 -27.74
C GLY A 199 1.75 25.97 -28.48
N GLY A 200 1.36 25.21 -29.51
CA GLY A 200 0.02 25.31 -30.07
C GLY A 200 -1.03 24.69 -29.15
N ASN A 201 -2.26 25.22 -29.11
CA ASN A 201 -3.38 24.50 -28.49
C ASN A 201 -3.46 23.09 -29.08
N ALA A 202 -3.63 22.07 -28.24
CA ALA A 202 -3.85 20.72 -28.71
C ALA A 202 -5.08 20.74 -29.65
N GLY A 203 -4.84 20.49 -30.94
CA GLY A 203 -5.92 20.43 -31.91
C GLY A 203 -6.92 19.35 -31.51
N ALA A 204 -8.21 19.59 -31.74
CA ALA A 204 -9.23 18.55 -31.58
C ALA A 204 -8.76 17.29 -32.31
N ALA A 205 -8.81 16.15 -31.62
CA ALA A 205 -8.34 14.87 -32.15
C ALA A 205 -8.90 14.63 -33.57
N PRO A 206 -8.09 14.13 -34.53
CA PRO A 206 -8.61 13.72 -35.81
C PRO A 206 -9.72 12.66 -35.59
N PRO A 207 -10.82 12.69 -36.36
CA PRO A 207 -11.78 11.60 -36.32
C PRO A 207 -11.06 10.29 -36.69
N PRO A 208 -11.48 9.16 -36.10
CA PRO A 208 -10.91 7.86 -36.45
C PRO A 208 -11.01 7.64 -37.96
N PRO A 209 -10.01 6.99 -38.59
CA PRO A 209 -10.05 6.71 -40.02
C PRO A 209 -11.30 5.90 -40.37
N PRO A 210 -11.92 6.15 -41.54
CA PRO A 210 -13.08 5.38 -41.98
C PRO A 210 -12.71 3.89 -42.12
N PRO A 211 -13.63 2.97 -41.83
CA PRO A 211 -13.36 1.55 -41.95
C PRO A 211 -13.04 1.23 -43.41
N ALA A 212 -11.87 0.65 -43.66
CA ALA A 212 -11.52 0.09 -44.96
C ALA A 212 -12.41 -1.13 -45.21
N ASP A 213 -12.95 -1.25 -46.43
CA ASP A 213 -13.77 -2.38 -46.87
C ASP A 213 -13.07 -3.71 -46.58
N GLU A 214 -13.66 -4.47 -45.67
CA GLU A 214 -13.22 -5.78 -45.25
C GLU A 214 -13.64 -6.82 -46.31
N PRO A 215 -12.72 -7.63 -46.88
CA PRO A 215 -13.12 -8.75 -47.73
C PRO A 215 -13.84 -9.81 -46.89
N ALA A 216 -14.86 -10.43 -47.50
CA ALA A 216 -15.78 -11.38 -46.89
C ALA A 216 -15.14 -12.33 -45.86
N ALA A 217 -15.71 -12.30 -44.66
CA ALA A 217 -15.30 -13.06 -43.49
C ALA A 217 -15.13 -14.56 -43.75
N THR A 218 -13.91 -15.04 -43.58
CA THR A 218 -13.66 -16.39 -43.03
C THR A 218 -14.08 -16.39 -41.56
N PRO A 219 -14.66 -17.47 -41.02
CA PRO A 219 -15.11 -17.51 -39.62
C PRO A 219 -13.93 -17.25 -38.68
N PRO A 220 -14.13 -16.48 -37.59
CA PRO A 220 -13.07 -16.22 -36.63
C PRO A 220 -12.61 -17.53 -35.98
N PRO A 221 -11.30 -17.70 -35.71
CA PRO A 221 -10.85 -18.76 -34.81
C PRO A 221 -11.51 -18.53 -33.45
N ALA A 222 -11.92 -19.63 -32.80
CA ALA A 222 -12.50 -19.62 -31.46
C ALA A 222 -11.71 -18.70 -30.53
N GLY A 223 -12.44 -17.82 -29.82
CA GLY A 223 -11.87 -16.79 -28.96
C GLY A 223 -10.85 -17.35 -27.97
N ASN A 224 -9.81 -16.57 -27.71
CA ASN A 224 -8.92 -16.85 -26.60
C ASN A 224 -9.80 -16.92 -25.33
N PRO A 225 -9.71 -18.01 -24.55
CA PRO A 225 -10.39 -18.12 -23.27
C PRO A 225 -9.90 -17.01 -22.33
N ALA A 226 -10.71 -16.72 -21.31
CA ALA A 226 -10.27 -16.05 -20.09
C ALA A 226 -8.87 -16.55 -19.67
N PRO A 227 -8.01 -15.70 -19.07
CA PRO A 227 -6.70 -16.15 -18.61
C PRO A 227 -6.91 -17.42 -17.79
N PRO A 228 -6.14 -18.49 -18.05
CA PRO A 228 -6.40 -19.77 -17.41
C PRO A 228 -6.43 -19.53 -15.90
N THR A 229 -7.49 -20.06 -15.27
CA THR A 229 -7.44 -20.47 -13.87
C THR A 229 -6.28 -21.45 -13.75
N GLY A 230 -5.07 -20.91 -13.62
CA GLY A 230 -3.97 -21.68 -13.09
C GLY A 230 -4.47 -22.20 -11.75
N ASN A 231 -4.10 -23.42 -11.39
CA ASN A 231 -4.19 -23.89 -10.01
C ASN A 231 -3.29 -22.98 -9.16
N VAL A 232 -3.74 -21.75 -8.91
CA VAL A 232 -3.07 -20.82 -8.02
C VAL A 232 -3.21 -21.48 -6.67
N LYS A 233 -2.09 -22.06 -6.23
CA LYS A 233 -2.04 -22.68 -4.92
C LYS A 233 -2.37 -21.57 -3.92
N LEU A 234 -3.52 -21.71 -3.26
CA LEU A 234 -3.89 -20.82 -2.18
C LEU A 234 -2.76 -20.83 -1.16
N ASP A 235 -2.40 -19.64 -0.71
CA ASP A 235 -1.57 -19.45 0.47
C ASP A 235 -2.54 -19.24 1.63
N PRO A 236 -2.67 -20.21 2.55
CA PRO A 236 -3.62 -20.11 3.66
C PRO A 236 -3.30 -18.94 4.59
N GLU A 237 -2.03 -18.60 4.79
CA GLU A 237 -1.62 -17.50 5.66
C GLU A 237 -1.94 -16.16 5.00
N ALA A 238 -1.57 -16.01 3.71
CA ALA A 238 -1.87 -14.79 2.99
C ALA A 238 -3.39 -14.60 2.78
N THR A 239 -4.15 -15.68 2.63
CA THR A 239 -5.62 -15.66 2.59
C THR A 239 -6.20 -15.23 3.95
N ALA A 240 -5.71 -15.79 5.06
CA ALA A 240 -6.16 -15.43 6.40
C ALA A 240 -5.83 -13.96 6.76
N GLU A 241 -4.68 -13.47 6.30
CA GLU A 241 -4.31 -12.05 6.41
C GLU A 241 -5.23 -11.17 5.56
N ALA A 242 -5.42 -11.54 4.29
CA ALA A 242 -6.17 -10.79 3.31
C ALA A 242 -7.67 -10.71 3.60
N GLN A 243 -8.23 -11.77 4.18
CA GLN A 243 -9.67 -11.91 4.39
C GLN A 243 -10.03 -11.99 5.87
N GLN A 244 -9.56 -11.01 6.65
CA GLN A 244 -9.88 -10.90 8.07
C GLN A 244 -11.34 -10.55 8.28
N ARG A 245 -12.02 -11.35 9.11
CA ARG A 245 -13.37 -11.05 9.55
C ARG A 245 -13.36 -9.84 10.49
N ASP A 246 -14.20 -8.85 10.18
CA ASP A 246 -14.50 -7.77 11.10
C ASP A 246 -15.53 -8.23 12.14
N ASN A 247 -15.05 -8.61 13.33
CA ASN A 247 -15.91 -9.06 14.43
C ASN A 247 -16.60 -7.90 15.16
N GLY A 248 -16.10 -6.67 15.02
CA GLY A 248 -16.69 -5.46 15.61
C GLY A 248 -17.73 -4.80 14.71
N ALA A 249 -17.93 -5.31 13.50
CA ALA A 249 -18.86 -4.76 12.53
C ALA A 249 -20.32 -4.82 13.00
N THR A 250 -21.05 -3.73 12.80
CA THR A 250 -22.52 -3.73 12.85
C THR A 250 -23.05 -4.29 11.53
N ARG A 251 -23.82 -5.37 11.63
CA ARG A 251 -24.40 -6.08 10.50
C ARG A 251 -25.90 -5.82 10.44
N ALA A 252 -26.38 -5.24 9.35
CA ALA A 252 -27.82 -5.15 9.07
C ALA A 252 -28.41 -6.54 8.78
N PHE A 253 -27.63 -7.38 8.09
CA PHE A 253 -27.94 -8.78 7.83
C PHE A 253 -26.69 -9.64 7.98
N THR A 254 -26.86 -10.86 8.46
CA THR A 254 -25.77 -11.83 8.64
C THR A 254 -26.13 -13.11 7.92
N ALA A 255 -25.21 -13.61 7.09
CA ALA A 255 -25.33 -14.84 6.32
C ALA A 255 -26.70 -14.97 5.64
N VAL A 256 -27.03 -13.97 4.81
CA VAL A 256 -28.25 -13.97 3.99
C VAL A 256 -27.91 -14.08 2.50
N PRO A 257 -28.79 -14.66 1.68
CA PRO A 257 -28.64 -14.58 0.24
C PRO A 257 -28.83 -13.14 -0.25
N VAL A 258 -27.99 -12.73 -1.20
CA VAL A 258 -28.23 -11.53 -2.01
C VAL A 258 -28.85 -12.00 -3.32
N LYS A 259 -30.09 -11.58 -3.61
CA LYS A 259 -30.85 -12.05 -4.75
C LYS A 259 -31.03 -10.97 -5.81
N VAL A 260 -30.98 -11.35 -7.08
CA VAL A 260 -31.33 -10.56 -8.27
C VAL A 260 -32.02 -11.47 -9.28
N ASP A 261 -33.09 -11.02 -9.95
CA ASP A 261 -33.93 -11.87 -10.81
C ASP A 261 -34.41 -13.19 -10.18
N GLY A 262 -34.57 -13.21 -8.85
CA GLY A 262 -34.92 -14.42 -8.09
C GLY A 262 -33.79 -15.46 -7.98
N GLN A 263 -32.60 -15.15 -8.47
CA GLN A 263 -31.37 -15.94 -8.38
C GLN A 263 -30.43 -15.35 -7.31
N CYS A 264 -29.49 -16.14 -6.80
CA CYS A 264 -28.58 -15.76 -5.74
C CYS A 264 -27.18 -15.44 -6.28
N LEU A 265 -26.56 -14.40 -5.72
CA LEU A 265 -25.11 -14.21 -5.85
C LEU A 265 -24.40 -15.42 -5.24
N THR A 266 -23.35 -15.90 -5.90
CA THR A 266 -22.57 -17.07 -5.49
C THR A 266 -21.08 -16.78 -5.69
N ALA A 267 -20.29 -16.88 -4.63
CA ALA A 267 -18.83 -16.74 -4.71
C ALA A 267 -18.19 -17.98 -5.36
N ASP A 268 -17.39 -17.78 -6.42
CA ASP A 268 -16.65 -18.89 -7.06
C ASP A 268 -15.27 -19.08 -6.42
N LEU A 269 -15.18 -20.06 -5.52
CA LEU A 269 -13.96 -20.39 -4.78
C LEU A 269 -12.82 -20.96 -5.64
N ASN A 270 -13.09 -21.29 -6.91
CA ASN A 270 -12.06 -21.79 -7.83
C ASN A 270 -11.40 -20.67 -8.64
N THR A 271 -11.75 -19.43 -8.34
CA THR A 271 -11.24 -18.23 -9.02
C THR A 271 -10.45 -17.35 -8.05
N GLY A 272 -9.79 -16.32 -8.57
CA GLY A 272 -9.00 -15.37 -7.79
C GLY A 272 -7.51 -15.68 -7.73
N ASP A 273 -6.79 -14.85 -6.97
CA ASP A 273 -5.36 -14.98 -6.71
C ASP A 273 -5.06 -15.86 -5.48
N PHE A 274 -3.79 -15.98 -5.11
CA PHE A 274 -3.32 -16.83 -4.01
C PHE A 274 -3.85 -16.41 -2.62
N ARG A 275 -4.48 -15.23 -2.50
CA ARG A 275 -5.11 -14.65 -1.29
C ARG A 275 -6.64 -14.68 -1.34
N GLN A 276 -7.21 -15.32 -2.36
CA GLN A 276 -8.63 -15.24 -2.67
C GLN A 276 -9.12 -13.81 -2.98
N ASN A 277 -8.25 -12.96 -3.56
CA ASN A 277 -8.69 -11.72 -4.19
C ASN A 277 -9.10 -11.95 -5.63
N LEU A 278 -9.92 -11.07 -6.17
CA LEU A 278 -10.39 -11.15 -7.55
C LEU A 278 -11.21 -12.42 -7.82
N MET A 279 -11.88 -12.96 -6.80
CA MET A 279 -12.80 -14.08 -7.01
C MET A 279 -14.05 -13.59 -7.73
N GLU A 280 -14.52 -14.36 -8.70
CA GLU A 280 -15.72 -14.07 -9.46
C GLU A 280 -16.98 -14.25 -8.60
N ILE A 281 -18.01 -13.43 -8.91
CA ILE A 281 -19.37 -13.60 -8.40
C ILE A 281 -20.27 -14.02 -9.55
N LYS A 282 -20.97 -15.13 -9.35
CA LYS A 282 -21.94 -15.67 -10.30
C LYS A 282 -23.37 -15.45 -9.79
N VAL A 283 -24.32 -15.38 -10.72
CA VAL A 283 -25.75 -15.37 -10.44
C VAL A 283 -26.31 -16.74 -10.80
N GLN A 284 -26.79 -17.48 -9.81
CA GLN A 284 -27.23 -18.87 -9.98
C GLN A 284 -28.50 -19.17 -9.20
N ALA A 285 -29.11 -20.33 -9.43
CA ALA A 285 -30.25 -20.76 -8.64
C ALA A 285 -29.89 -20.77 -7.14
N CYS A 286 -30.78 -20.23 -6.32
CA CYS A 286 -30.59 -20.25 -4.87
C CYS A 286 -30.66 -21.69 -4.36
N ASP A 287 -29.56 -22.18 -3.79
CA ASP A 287 -29.43 -23.52 -3.21
C ASP A 287 -29.15 -23.47 -1.70
N GLY A 288 -28.93 -22.27 -1.15
CA GLY A 288 -28.65 -22.07 0.26
C GLY A 288 -27.23 -22.45 0.69
N SER A 289 -26.34 -22.74 -0.26
CA SER A 289 -24.95 -23.06 0.01
C SER A 289 -24.22 -21.91 0.71
N PRO A 290 -23.14 -22.19 1.48
CA PRO A 290 -22.35 -21.15 2.13
C PRO A 290 -21.79 -20.08 1.16
N GLN A 291 -21.51 -20.45 -0.10
CA GLN A 291 -21.06 -19.55 -1.15
C GLN A 291 -22.10 -18.50 -1.54
N GLN A 292 -23.37 -18.72 -1.20
CA GLN A 292 -24.48 -17.81 -1.44
C GLN A 292 -24.82 -16.94 -0.24
N GLN A 293 -24.07 -17.04 0.87
CA GLN A 293 -24.34 -16.29 2.09
C GLN A 293 -23.43 -15.07 2.19
N PHE A 294 -24.04 -13.91 2.41
CA PHE A 294 -23.36 -12.64 2.56
C PHE A 294 -23.81 -11.91 3.83
N ASP A 295 -22.87 -11.18 4.41
CA ASP A 295 -23.12 -10.20 5.46
C ASP A 295 -23.26 -8.81 4.85
N ILE A 296 -24.20 -8.02 5.38
CA ILE A 296 -24.42 -6.63 4.99
C ILE A 296 -23.98 -5.75 6.16
N ILE A 297 -22.80 -5.15 6.04
CA ILE A 297 -22.13 -4.42 7.12
C ILE A 297 -22.32 -2.91 6.95
N THR A 298 -22.99 -2.27 7.91
CA THR A 298 -23.31 -0.84 7.88
C THR A 298 -22.36 0.03 8.71
N SER A 299 -21.55 -0.58 9.58
CA SER A 299 -20.41 0.06 10.22
C SER A 299 -19.39 -0.96 10.68
N GLY A 300 -18.11 -0.58 10.81
CA GLY A 300 -17.04 -1.45 11.29
C GLY A 300 -15.66 -0.89 10.96
N LYS A 301 -14.62 -1.69 11.18
CA LYS A 301 -13.21 -1.39 10.84
C LYS A 301 -13.07 -0.92 9.38
N HIS A 302 -13.86 -1.49 8.47
CA HIS A 302 -13.82 -1.20 7.04
C HIS A 302 -15.09 -0.52 6.53
N ASN A 303 -15.95 0.01 7.40
CA ASN A 303 -17.04 0.89 6.97
C ASN A 303 -17.28 1.98 8.02
N ASP A 304 -16.76 3.18 7.73
CA ASP A 304 -16.92 4.39 8.54
C ASP A 304 -17.87 5.41 7.88
N GLN A 305 -18.54 5.05 6.79
CA GLN A 305 -19.37 5.94 5.98
C GLN A 305 -20.86 5.72 6.28
N ALA A 306 -21.50 6.73 6.87
CA ALA A 306 -22.95 6.68 7.14
C ALA A 306 -23.76 6.53 5.83
N GLY A 307 -24.83 5.71 5.89
CA GLY A 307 -25.69 5.44 4.72
C GLY A 307 -25.02 4.58 3.64
N LYS A 308 -23.90 3.93 3.96
CA LYS A 308 -23.21 2.98 3.09
C LYS A 308 -23.16 1.59 3.73
N THR A 309 -23.04 0.58 2.89
CA THR A 309 -22.81 -0.80 3.31
C THR A 309 -21.63 -1.42 2.55
N LEU A 310 -20.94 -2.34 3.21
CA LEU A 310 -20.18 -3.40 2.55
C LEU A 310 -21.10 -4.60 2.34
N ILE A 311 -20.88 -5.31 1.23
CA ILE A 311 -21.46 -6.63 0.97
C ILE A 311 -20.31 -7.63 1.06
N VAL A 312 -20.32 -8.48 2.08
CA VAL A 312 -19.17 -9.31 2.43
C VAL A 312 -19.57 -10.78 2.34
N SER A 313 -18.80 -11.60 1.62
CA SER A 313 -18.99 -13.05 1.62
C SER A 313 -18.85 -13.59 3.04
N SER A 314 -19.90 -14.22 3.58
CA SER A 314 -19.84 -14.81 4.94
C SER A 314 -18.91 -16.01 5.01
N LEU A 315 -18.57 -16.61 3.85
CA LEU A 315 -17.66 -17.75 3.76
C LEU A 315 -16.20 -17.33 3.72
N THR A 316 -15.87 -16.34 2.89
CA THR A 316 -14.48 -15.94 2.65
C THR A 316 -14.07 -14.66 3.35
N ASN A 317 -15.01 -13.85 3.85
CA ASN A 317 -14.81 -12.48 4.34
C ASN A 317 -14.35 -11.46 3.27
N GLY A 318 -14.37 -11.83 1.99
CA GLY A 318 -14.11 -10.91 0.90
C GLY A 318 -15.26 -9.93 0.70
N CYS A 319 -14.92 -8.66 0.45
CA CYS A 319 -15.85 -7.59 0.12
C CYS A 319 -16.14 -7.58 -1.38
N LEU A 320 -17.41 -7.40 -1.75
CA LEU A 320 -17.80 -7.07 -3.11
C LEU A 320 -17.10 -5.77 -3.53
N ASN A 321 -16.41 -5.80 -4.66
CA ASN A 321 -15.64 -4.69 -5.17
C ASN A 321 -15.95 -4.46 -6.66
N VAL A 322 -16.19 -3.20 -7.00
CA VAL A 322 -16.49 -2.76 -8.38
C VAL A 322 -15.28 -2.10 -9.00
N ASP A 323 -14.81 -2.65 -10.11
CA ASP A 323 -13.74 -2.11 -10.94
C ASP A 323 -14.23 -1.94 -12.38
N GLU A 324 -14.81 -0.77 -12.68
CA GLU A 324 -15.38 -0.47 -14.00
C GLU A 324 -14.37 -0.52 -15.15
N ARG A 325 -13.07 -0.54 -14.83
CA ARG A 325 -11.99 -0.59 -15.82
C ARG A 325 -11.76 -2.02 -16.33
N ARG A 326 -12.30 -3.03 -15.65
CA ARG A 326 -12.32 -4.41 -16.15
C ARG A 326 -13.32 -4.51 -17.30
N GLN A 327 -13.10 -5.51 -18.14
CA GLN A 327 -14.02 -5.81 -19.23
C GLN A 327 -15.41 -6.16 -18.67
N SER A 328 -16.45 -5.81 -19.42
CA SER A 328 -17.83 -6.22 -19.10
C SER A 328 -17.89 -7.74 -18.88
N GLY A 329 -18.68 -8.14 -17.89
CA GLY A 329 -18.74 -9.50 -17.37
C GLY A 329 -17.68 -9.83 -16.32
N ASN A 330 -16.82 -8.86 -15.97
CA ASN A 330 -15.75 -9.03 -14.98
C ASN A 330 -15.52 -7.75 -14.15
N GLN A 331 -16.48 -6.83 -14.10
CA GLN A 331 -16.33 -5.57 -13.35
C GLN A 331 -16.59 -5.74 -11.85
N VAL A 332 -17.18 -6.85 -11.42
CA VAL A 332 -17.61 -7.07 -10.04
C VAL A 332 -17.08 -8.40 -9.53
N LEU A 333 -16.36 -8.35 -8.40
CA LEU A 333 -15.60 -9.46 -7.85
C LEU A 333 -15.52 -9.36 -6.32
N LEU A 334 -15.04 -10.40 -5.66
CA LEU A 334 -14.66 -10.34 -4.24
C LEU A 334 -13.19 -9.97 -4.11
N PHE A 335 -12.92 -9.06 -3.18
CA PHE A 335 -11.59 -8.57 -2.85
C PHE A 335 -11.49 -8.35 -1.34
N SER A 336 -10.30 -8.42 -0.79
CA SER A 336 -9.99 -8.05 0.59
C SER A 336 -10.67 -6.76 1.02
N CYS A 337 -11.39 -6.79 2.13
CA CYS A 337 -11.98 -5.59 2.72
C CYS A 337 -10.87 -4.61 3.15
N GLY A 338 -11.02 -3.31 2.84
CA GLY A 338 -10.00 -2.29 3.15
C GLY A 338 -9.21 -1.79 1.94
N GLY A 339 -9.63 -2.13 0.71
CA GLY A 339 -9.09 -1.58 -0.53
C GLY A 339 -7.68 -2.03 -0.91
N ARG A 340 -6.99 -2.78 -0.04
CA ARG A 340 -5.68 -3.39 -0.32
C ARG A 340 -5.79 -4.90 -0.36
N ALA A 341 -4.93 -5.51 -1.17
CA ALA A 341 -4.95 -6.95 -1.41
C ALA A 341 -4.56 -7.80 -0.18
N ASP A 342 -4.04 -7.18 0.88
CA ASP A 342 -3.68 -7.81 2.14
C ASP A 342 -4.73 -7.59 3.24
N GLY A 343 -5.91 -7.05 2.92
CA GLY A 343 -6.94 -6.76 3.93
C GLY A 343 -6.60 -5.59 4.86
N GLY A 344 -5.44 -4.94 4.65
CA GLY A 344 -5.06 -3.71 5.32
C GLY A 344 -5.67 -2.47 4.66
N GLY A 345 -5.45 -1.31 5.27
CA GLY A 345 -5.86 -0.02 4.71
C GLY A 345 -7.29 0.41 5.06
N GLN A 346 -7.71 1.50 4.41
CA GLN A 346 -9.05 2.07 4.53
C GLN A 346 -9.90 1.59 3.36
N VAL A 347 -11.19 1.35 3.62
CA VAL A 347 -12.13 0.95 2.58
C VAL A 347 -12.12 1.95 1.42
N THR A 348 -12.15 1.44 0.20
CA THR A 348 -12.24 2.25 -1.00
C THR A 348 -13.70 2.42 -1.40
N ASN A 349 -14.01 3.53 -2.09
CA ASN A 349 -15.36 3.76 -2.63
C ASN A 349 -15.84 2.62 -3.55
N SER A 350 -14.93 1.82 -4.11
CA SER A 350 -15.25 0.64 -4.93
C SER A 350 -15.90 -0.51 -4.17
N GLN A 351 -15.82 -0.50 -2.84
CA GLN A 351 -16.39 -1.55 -1.97
C GLN A 351 -17.65 -1.09 -1.25
N LEU A 352 -17.99 0.20 -1.34
CA LEU A 352 -19.12 0.81 -0.63
C LEU A 352 -20.33 0.95 -1.54
N PHE A 353 -21.50 0.57 -1.04
CA PHE A 353 -22.78 0.69 -1.74
C PHE A 353 -23.74 1.56 -0.94
N ALA A 354 -24.57 2.35 -1.61
CA ALA A 354 -25.64 3.09 -0.94
C ALA A 354 -26.60 2.12 -0.23
N PHE A 355 -26.93 2.40 1.03
CA PHE A 355 -27.84 1.57 1.82
C PHE A 355 -28.60 2.41 2.84
N ASP A 356 -29.93 2.37 2.77
CA ASP A 356 -30.86 3.13 3.61
C ASP A 356 -31.53 2.27 4.69
N GLY A 357 -31.19 0.98 4.79
CA GLY A 357 -31.82 0.02 5.70
C GLY A 357 -32.90 -0.86 5.06
N ASN A 358 -33.31 -0.58 3.82
CA ASN A 358 -34.27 -1.41 3.09
C ASN A 358 -33.59 -2.67 2.52
N ALA A 359 -34.28 -3.80 2.57
CA ALA A 359 -33.77 -5.11 2.13
C ALA A 359 -34.42 -5.63 0.84
N ALA A 360 -35.44 -4.95 0.33
CA ALA A 360 -36.19 -5.42 -0.82
C ALA A 360 -36.19 -4.39 -1.95
N ASN A 361 -35.95 -4.90 -3.16
CA ASN A 361 -35.98 -4.17 -4.42
C ASN A 361 -35.09 -2.92 -4.42
N ILE A 362 -33.86 -3.07 -3.92
CA ILE A 362 -32.89 -1.99 -3.84
C ILE A 362 -31.92 -2.05 -5.02
N PRO A 363 -31.58 -0.91 -5.64
CA PRO A 363 -30.44 -0.84 -6.52
C PRO A 363 -29.15 -0.86 -5.68
N LEU A 364 -28.17 -1.67 -6.09
CA LEU A 364 -26.84 -1.57 -5.51
C LEU A 364 -26.01 -0.58 -6.32
N VAL A 365 -25.91 0.64 -5.80
CA VAL A 365 -25.16 1.76 -6.41
C VAL A 365 -23.77 1.84 -5.77
N PRO A 366 -22.68 1.48 -6.50
CA PRO A 366 -21.32 1.58 -5.99
C PRO A 366 -20.94 3.05 -5.75
N ALA A 367 -20.12 3.33 -4.73
CA ALA A 367 -19.75 4.71 -4.39
C ALA A 367 -18.62 5.28 -5.28
N ASN A 368 -17.88 4.42 -6.00
CA ASN A 368 -16.82 4.85 -6.94
C ASN A 368 -17.34 5.16 -8.34
N VAL A 369 -18.64 5.02 -8.58
CA VAL A 369 -19.27 5.32 -9.86
C VAL A 369 -20.27 6.44 -9.61
N ASP A 370 -20.26 7.47 -10.46
CA ASP A 370 -21.26 8.53 -10.39
C ASP A 370 -22.65 7.86 -10.36
N GLY A 371 -23.54 8.29 -9.44
CA GLY A 371 -24.78 7.60 -9.05
C GLY A 371 -25.83 7.35 -10.16
N ALA A 372 -25.42 7.45 -11.42
CA ALA A 372 -26.09 7.02 -12.63
C ALA A 372 -25.88 5.54 -12.99
N LYS A 373 -25.06 4.76 -12.25
CA LYS A 373 -24.84 3.33 -12.52
C LYS A 373 -25.16 2.43 -11.32
N CYS A 374 -25.65 1.23 -11.62
CA CYS A 374 -26.01 0.21 -10.64
C CYS A 374 -25.36 -1.13 -11.05
N LEU A 375 -25.20 -2.01 -10.06
CA LEU A 375 -25.02 -3.43 -10.35
C LEU A 375 -26.22 -3.97 -11.13
N PHE A 376 -25.98 -4.95 -12.00
CA PHE A 376 -27.03 -5.71 -12.66
C PHE A 376 -26.62 -7.15 -12.98
N ASN A 377 -27.60 -8.01 -13.21
CA ASN A 377 -27.40 -9.37 -13.70
C ASN A 377 -27.14 -9.38 -15.21
N ASN A 378 -25.88 -9.53 -15.59
CA ASN A 378 -25.46 -9.70 -16.97
C ASN A 378 -25.34 -11.19 -17.33
N ASN A 379 -26.49 -11.84 -17.56
CA ASN A 379 -26.56 -13.23 -18.02
C ASN A 379 -25.79 -14.23 -17.13
N GLY A 380 -25.92 -14.14 -15.80
CA GLY A 380 -25.28 -15.08 -14.87
C GLY A 380 -23.99 -14.57 -14.21
N VAL A 381 -23.54 -13.36 -14.55
CA VAL A 381 -22.47 -12.64 -13.83
C VAL A 381 -22.97 -11.26 -13.44
N ILE A 382 -22.38 -10.66 -12.41
CA ILE A 382 -22.70 -9.29 -12.00
C ILE A 382 -21.77 -8.30 -12.68
N ASP A 383 -22.34 -7.22 -13.19
CA ASP A 383 -21.63 -6.16 -13.90
C ASP A 383 -22.24 -4.79 -13.56
N VAL A 384 -21.72 -3.70 -14.10
CA VAL A 384 -22.29 -2.35 -13.90
C VAL A 384 -22.85 -1.75 -15.17
N GLN A 385 -24.03 -1.13 -15.08
CA GLN A 385 -24.64 -0.39 -16.18
C GLN A 385 -25.38 0.85 -15.70
N ALA A 386 -25.77 1.71 -16.64
CA ALA A 386 -26.60 2.87 -16.34
C ALA A 386 -27.97 2.45 -15.75
N CYS A 387 -28.43 3.16 -14.72
CA CYS A 387 -29.68 2.84 -14.03
C CYS A 387 -30.42 4.10 -13.54
N ASN A 388 -31.71 3.94 -13.27
CA ASN A 388 -32.47 4.87 -12.44
C ASN A 388 -32.64 4.25 -11.05
N ALA A 389 -31.85 4.70 -10.07
CA ALA A 389 -31.91 4.16 -8.71
C ALA A 389 -33.29 4.35 -8.02
N ALA A 390 -34.11 5.30 -8.46
CA ALA A 390 -35.47 5.45 -7.92
C ALA A 390 -36.46 4.41 -8.49
N SER A 391 -36.10 3.75 -9.59
CA SER A 391 -36.93 2.75 -10.27
C SER A 391 -36.05 1.78 -11.07
N PRO A 392 -35.25 0.93 -10.41
CA PRO A 392 -34.38 -0.02 -11.08
C PRO A 392 -35.19 -1.05 -11.89
N SER A 393 -34.62 -1.53 -13.00
CA SER A 393 -35.17 -2.68 -13.71
C SER A 393 -35.00 -3.97 -12.88
N ALA A 394 -35.69 -5.05 -13.25
CA ALA A 394 -35.68 -6.30 -12.49
C ALA A 394 -34.26 -6.88 -12.30
N ASP A 395 -33.44 -6.82 -13.35
CA ASP A 395 -32.04 -7.23 -13.39
C ASP A 395 -31.10 -6.30 -12.59
N GLN A 396 -31.59 -5.12 -12.17
CA GLN A 396 -30.89 -4.14 -11.34
C GLN A 396 -31.44 -4.08 -9.90
N SER A 397 -32.46 -4.90 -9.60
CA SER A 397 -33.22 -4.86 -8.36
C SER A 397 -32.78 -6.01 -7.45
N PHE A 398 -32.09 -5.67 -6.36
CA PHE A 398 -31.56 -6.64 -5.42
C PHE A 398 -32.43 -6.77 -4.17
N SER A 399 -32.36 -7.93 -3.54
CA SER A 399 -32.91 -8.14 -2.19
C SER A 399 -31.95 -8.91 -1.31
N PHE A 400 -32.02 -8.64 -0.01
CA PHE A 400 -31.25 -9.33 1.02
C PHE A 400 -32.19 -10.28 1.78
N GLY A 401 -31.82 -11.56 1.86
CA GLY A 401 -32.65 -12.58 2.48
C GLY A 401 -33.99 -12.76 1.78
N ASP A 402 -35.07 -12.73 2.55
CA ASP A 402 -36.45 -12.81 2.06
C ASP A 402 -37.11 -11.42 1.89
N GLY A 403 -36.31 -10.35 1.90
CA GLY A 403 -36.78 -8.99 1.62
C GLY A 403 -37.46 -8.27 2.80
N GLY A 404 -37.21 -8.69 4.04
CA GLY A 404 -37.67 -7.99 5.24
C GLY A 404 -36.71 -6.87 5.68
N ASN A 405 -37.23 -5.74 6.19
CA ASN A 405 -36.39 -4.64 6.69
C ASN A 405 -35.32 -5.12 7.68
N ALA A 406 -34.18 -4.42 7.69
CA ALA A 406 -33.12 -4.69 8.65
C ALA A 406 -33.69 -4.66 10.07
N SER A 407 -33.36 -5.67 10.87
CA SER A 407 -33.67 -5.63 12.30
C SER A 407 -33.03 -4.37 12.89
N ALA A 408 -33.77 -3.68 13.77
CA ALA A 408 -33.19 -2.56 14.52
C ALA A 408 -31.85 -3.02 15.13
N PRO A 409 -30.82 -2.15 15.14
CA PRO A 409 -29.53 -2.49 15.74
C PRO A 409 -29.79 -3.10 17.11
N ALA A 410 -29.27 -4.31 17.35
CA ALA A 410 -29.35 -4.89 18.67
C ALA A 410 -28.75 -3.84 19.63
N PRO A 411 -29.45 -3.48 20.73
CA PRO A 411 -28.85 -2.60 21.72
C PRO A 411 -27.48 -3.19 22.10
N PRO A 412 -26.45 -2.34 22.30
CA PRO A 412 -25.17 -2.82 22.79
C PRO A 412 -25.43 -3.73 23.99
N PRO A 413 -24.75 -4.89 24.10
CA PRO A 413 -24.99 -5.81 25.19
C PRO A 413 -24.96 -5.00 26.49
N ALA A 414 -26.10 -5.00 27.20
CA ALA A 414 -26.18 -4.37 28.50
C ALA A 414 -25.10 -5.01 29.35
N ASP A 415 -24.27 -4.19 30.01
CA ASP A 415 -23.31 -4.67 31.01
C ASP A 415 -24.03 -5.66 31.93
N GLU A 416 -23.71 -6.95 31.79
CA GLU A 416 -24.14 -7.94 32.76
C GLU A 416 -23.53 -7.49 34.09
N PRO A 417 -24.32 -7.40 35.17
CA PRO A 417 -23.78 -7.10 36.48
C PRO A 417 -22.81 -8.22 36.83
N VAL A 418 -21.53 -7.86 36.95
CA VAL A 418 -20.47 -8.71 37.47
C VAL A 418 -20.94 -9.25 38.81
N ALA A 419 -21.33 -10.53 38.83
CA ALA A 419 -21.62 -11.24 40.04
C ALA A 419 -20.34 -11.26 40.88
N THR A 420 -20.45 -10.78 42.12
CA THR A 420 -19.38 -10.81 43.10
C THR A 420 -18.86 -12.25 43.24
N PRO A 421 -17.57 -12.53 43.00
CA PRO A 421 -17.06 -13.88 43.16
C PRO A 421 -17.02 -14.26 44.65
N PRO A 422 -17.40 -15.50 45.02
CA PRO A 422 -17.23 -16.01 46.37
C PRO A 422 -15.73 -16.13 46.71
N PRO A 423 -15.36 -16.07 48.01
CA PRO A 423 -13.96 -16.11 48.44
C PRO A 423 -13.30 -17.44 48.08
N ALA A 424 -12.03 -17.33 47.68
CA ALA A 424 -11.19 -18.40 47.15
C ALA A 424 -10.96 -19.53 48.16
N ASP A 425 -11.24 -20.75 47.73
CA ASP A 425 -10.62 -21.97 48.25
C ASP A 425 -9.53 -22.46 47.28
N GLU A 426 -8.40 -22.81 47.89
CA GLU A 426 -7.20 -23.57 47.51
C GLU A 426 -7.00 -24.07 46.05
N PRO A 427 -5.79 -23.91 45.45
CA PRO A 427 -5.55 -24.15 44.03
C PRO A 427 -5.46 -25.65 43.68
N ALA A 428 -6.36 -26.10 42.80
CA ALA A 428 -6.22 -27.36 42.08
C ALA A 428 -5.18 -27.22 40.96
N ALA A 429 -4.34 -28.25 40.81
CA ALA A 429 -3.22 -28.31 39.89
C ALA A 429 -3.60 -28.05 38.42
N THR A 430 -2.88 -27.12 37.81
CA THR A 430 -2.96 -26.77 36.39
C THR A 430 -2.54 -27.95 35.50
N PRO A 431 -3.31 -28.34 34.47
CA PRO A 431 -2.87 -29.34 33.50
C PRO A 431 -1.71 -28.79 32.65
N PRO A 432 -0.78 -29.65 32.20
CA PRO A 432 0.38 -29.22 31.41
C PRO A 432 -0.05 -28.63 30.06
N PRO A 433 0.68 -27.61 29.55
CA PRO A 433 0.35 -26.97 28.28
C PRO A 433 0.55 -27.94 27.11
N PRO A 434 -0.28 -27.85 26.04
CA PRO A 434 -0.13 -28.69 24.86
C PRO A 434 1.19 -28.39 24.15
N ALA A 435 1.97 -29.43 23.90
CA ALA A 435 3.21 -29.36 23.13
C ALA A 435 2.88 -29.09 21.65
N GLY A 436 3.25 -27.91 21.16
CA GLY A 436 3.06 -27.53 19.77
C GLY A 436 3.52 -26.11 19.45
N ASN A 437 4.74 -25.74 19.82
CA ASN A 437 5.37 -24.51 19.31
C ASN A 437 5.74 -24.72 17.83
N THR A 438 4.83 -24.40 16.91
CA THR A 438 5.19 -24.25 15.50
C THR A 438 5.94 -22.93 15.34
N ALA A 439 7.25 -23.04 15.12
CA ALA A 439 8.13 -21.92 14.77
C ALA A 439 7.66 -21.22 13.48
N PRO A 440 8.00 -19.93 13.28
CA PRO A 440 7.73 -19.22 12.03
C PRO A 440 8.30 -19.97 10.82
N PRO A 441 7.70 -19.80 9.62
CA PRO A 441 8.03 -20.62 8.46
C PRO A 441 9.52 -20.51 8.12
N THR A 442 10.23 -21.65 8.22
CA THR A 442 11.58 -21.83 7.70
C THR A 442 11.49 -22.03 6.19
N GLY A 443 11.05 -21.01 5.46
CA GLY A 443 11.14 -21.01 4.01
C GLY A 443 12.57 -20.67 3.61
N ASN A 444 13.17 -21.44 2.68
CA ASN A 444 14.35 -20.98 1.94
C ASN A 444 13.94 -19.83 1.01
N VAL A 445 13.52 -18.70 1.59
CA VAL A 445 13.17 -17.51 0.85
C VAL A 445 14.49 -16.91 0.36
N LYS A 446 14.65 -16.85 -0.97
CA LYS A 446 15.79 -16.18 -1.56
C LYS A 446 15.69 -14.69 -1.20
N LEU A 447 16.63 -14.22 -0.38
CA LEU A 447 16.73 -12.79 -0.08
C LEU A 447 16.90 -12.00 -1.37
N ASP A 448 16.19 -10.89 -1.44
CA ASP A 448 16.41 -9.82 -2.39
C ASP A 448 17.27 -8.75 -1.70
N PRO A 449 18.56 -8.61 -2.06
CA PRO A 449 19.44 -7.65 -1.41
C PRO A 449 18.99 -6.20 -1.58
N GLU A 450 18.34 -5.86 -2.69
CA GLU A 450 17.87 -4.49 -2.95
C GLU A 450 16.64 -4.19 -2.12
N ALA A 451 15.66 -5.09 -2.14
CA ALA A 451 14.46 -4.92 -1.32
C ALA A 451 14.77 -4.97 0.18
N THR A 452 15.78 -5.74 0.59
CA THR A 452 16.30 -5.73 1.98
C THR A 452 16.96 -4.40 2.32
N ALA A 453 17.82 -3.87 1.43
CA ALA A 453 18.47 -2.58 1.65
C ALA A 453 17.48 -1.40 1.65
N GLU A 454 16.40 -1.49 0.87
CA GLU A 454 15.30 -0.53 0.90
C GLU A 454 14.50 -0.63 2.20
N ALA A 455 14.12 -1.86 2.60
CA ALA A 455 13.27 -2.08 3.76
C ALA A 455 13.97 -1.80 5.09
N GLN A 456 15.25 -2.15 5.20
CA GLN A 456 16.01 -2.08 6.44
C GLN A 456 17.05 -0.95 6.42
N GLN A 457 16.58 0.26 6.13
CA GLN A 457 17.45 1.43 6.13
C GLN A 457 17.88 1.83 7.54
N ARG A 458 19.19 1.98 7.72
CA ARG A 458 19.74 2.58 8.93
C ARG A 458 19.36 4.05 9.03
N ASP A 459 18.83 4.45 10.18
CA ASP A 459 18.66 5.86 10.52
C ASP A 459 19.96 6.40 11.16
N ASP A 460 20.80 7.03 10.33
CA ASP A 460 22.06 7.63 10.77
C ASP A 460 21.86 8.92 11.58
N GLY A 461 20.69 9.55 11.46
CA GLY A 461 20.32 10.77 12.21
C GLY A 461 19.68 10.48 13.56
N ALA A 462 19.46 9.22 13.90
CA ALA A 462 18.79 8.82 15.13
C ALA A 462 19.58 9.19 16.39
N THR A 463 18.87 9.73 17.38
CA THR A 463 19.34 9.79 18.76
C THR A 463 19.22 8.41 19.39
N ARG A 464 20.37 7.85 19.77
CA ARG A 464 20.47 6.51 20.37
C ARG A 464 20.80 6.65 21.85
N ALA A 465 19.91 6.13 22.70
CA ALA A 465 20.20 5.99 24.13
C ALA A 465 21.28 4.92 24.37
N PHE A 466 21.21 3.84 23.58
CA PHE A 466 22.22 2.78 23.56
C PHE A 466 22.46 2.35 22.11
N SER A 467 23.68 1.92 21.79
CA SER A 467 24.08 1.46 20.46
C SER A 467 24.83 0.15 20.56
N ALA A 468 24.41 -0.84 19.76
CA ALA A 468 24.97 -2.18 19.72
C ALA A 468 25.17 -2.79 21.12
N VAL A 469 24.08 -2.86 21.88
CA VAL A 469 24.03 -3.45 23.22
C VAL A 469 23.14 -4.70 23.24
N PRO A 470 23.45 -5.71 24.07
CA PRO A 470 22.50 -6.77 24.39
C PRO A 470 21.30 -6.25 25.17
N VAL A 471 20.11 -6.66 24.72
CA VAL A 471 18.87 -6.58 25.50
C VAL A 471 18.63 -7.94 26.12
N LYS A 472 18.53 -8.00 27.45
CA LYS A 472 18.46 -9.27 28.19
C LYS A 472 17.18 -9.41 28.99
N VAL A 473 16.70 -10.64 29.11
CA VAL A 473 15.62 -11.07 30.00
C VAL A 473 16.02 -12.40 30.62
N ASP A 474 15.79 -12.59 31.92
CA ASP A 474 16.25 -13.77 32.67
C ASP A 474 17.76 -14.08 32.53
N GLY A 475 18.57 -13.05 32.29
CA GLY A 475 20.01 -13.19 32.03
C GLY A 475 20.38 -13.74 30.65
N GLN A 476 19.39 -14.01 29.79
CA GLN A 476 19.54 -14.42 28.39
C GLN A 476 19.37 -13.23 27.45
N CYS A 477 19.96 -13.28 26.25
CA CYS A 477 19.94 -12.20 25.27
C CYS A 477 18.86 -12.42 24.21
N LEU A 478 18.19 -11.34 23.82
CA LEU A 478 17.45 -11.31 22.57
C LEU A 478 18.42 -11.61 21.41
N THR A 479 17.99 -12.44 20.46
CA THR A 479 18.80 -12.85 19.30
C THR A 479 17.92 -12.91 18.06
N VAL A 480 18.37 -12.25 17.00
CA VAL A 480 17.71 -12.29 15.68
C VAL A 480 17.99 -13.62 14.96
N ASP A 481 16.94 -14.32 14.51
CA ASP A 481 17.08 -15.50 13.65
C ASP A 481 17.14 -15.12 12.17
N LEU A 482 18.36 -15.09 11.62
CA LEU A 482 18.61 -14.72 10.22
C LEU A 482 18.05 -15.70 9.18
N ASN A 483 17.60 -16.89 9.59
CA ASN A 483 17.04 -17.90 8.68
C ASN A 483 15.51 -17.80 8.56
N THR A 484 14.92 -16.74 9.11
CA THR A 484 13.47 -16.50 9.12
C THR A 484 13.15 -15.17 8.46
N GLY A 485 11.88 -14.97 8.13
CA GLY A 485 11.37 -13.76 7.51
C GLY A 485 11.12 -13.90 6.01
N ASP A 486 10.67 -12.80 5.42
CA ASP A 486 10.40 -12.69 3.98
C ASP A 486 11.65 -12.31 3.17
N PHE A 487 11.46 -12.08 1.86
CA PHE A 487 12.56 -11.76 0.95
C PHE A 487 13.26 -10.41 1.23
N ARG A 488 12.69 -9.58 2.13
CA ARG A 488 13.20 -8.26 2.55
C ARG A 488 13.69 -8.25 3.99
N GLN A 489 13.76 -9.43 4.62
CA GLN A 489 14.06 -9.58 6.04
C GLN A 489 13.01 -8.93 6.96
N ASN A 490 11.75 -8.86 6.54
CA ASN A 490 10.65 -8.61 7.47
C ASN A 490 10.16 -9.91 8.10
N LEU A 491 9.44 -9.80 9.21
CA LEU A 491 8.87 -10.94 9.95
C LEU A 491 9.93 -11.92 10.46
N MET A 492 11.14 -11.43 10.75
CA MET A 492 12.18 -12.27 11.33
C MET A 492 11.87 -12.58 12.79
N ALA A 493 12.10 -13.82 13.19
CA ALA A 493 11.92 -14.24 14.57
C ALA A 493 12.98 -13.63 15.50
N VAL A 494 12.56 -13.32 16.73
CA VAL A 494 13.46 -12.96 17.83
C VAL A 494 13.40 -14.07 18.88
N LYS A 495 14.56 -14.67 19.17
CA LYS A 495 14.72 -15.72 20.18
C LYS A 495 15.33 -15.14 21.45
N VAL A 496 15.12 -15.83 22.56
CA VAL A 496 15.79 -15.59 23.84
C VAL A 496 16.75 -16.76 24.07
N GLN A 497 18.06 -16.49 24.10
CA GLN A 497 19.08 -17.53 24.23
C GLN A 497 20.29 -17.05 25.03
N ALA A 498 21.21 -17.97 25.35
CA ALA A 498 22.43 -17.61 26.05
C ALA A 498 23.18 -16.46 25.35
N CYS A 499 23.63 -15.49 26.14
CA CYS A 499 24.42 -14.39 25.61
C CYS A 499 25.78 -14.89 25.13
N ASP A 500 26.06 -14.75 23.84
CA ASP A 500 27.32 -15.13 23.19
C ASP A 500 28.08 -13.91 22.62
N GLY A 501 27.47 -12.73 22.66
CA GLY A 501 28.06 -11.49 22.16
C GLY A 501 28.08 -11.39 20.63
N SER A 502 27.39 -12.28 19.93
CA SER A 502 27.26 -12.24 18.48
C SER A 502 26.56 -10.96 17.99
N PRO A 503 26.79 -10.54 16.73
CA PRO A 503 26.10 -9.40 16.14
C PRO A 503 24.56 -9.54 16.15
N GLN A 504 24.04 -10.76 16.09
CA GLN A 504 22.60 -11.06 16.17
C GLN A 504 21.99 -10.69 17.53
N GLN A 505 22.81 -10.50 18.56
CA GLN A 505 22.41 -10.12 19.92
C GLN A 505 22.54 -8.63 20.21
N GLN A 506 22.96 -7.83 19.22
CA GLN A 506 23.19 -6.40 19.41
C GLN A 506 22.01 -5.59 18.88
N PHE A 507 21.51 -4.71 19.73
CA PHE A 507 20.40 -3.82 19.43
C PHE A 507 20.76 -2.37 19.73
N ASP A 508 20.18 -1.47 18.95
CA ASP A 508 20.17 -0.05 19.21
C ASP A 508 18.83 0.34 19.86
N ILE A 509 18.90 1.25 20.82
CA ILE A 509 17.74 1.81 21.51
C ILE A 509 17.59 3.26 21.06
N ILE A 510 16.67 3.51 20.13
CA ILE A 510 16.51 4.80 19.46
C ILE A 510 15.36 5.57 20.11
N THR A 511 15.63 6.76 20.63
CA THR A 511 14.66 7.61 21.34
C THR A 511 14.16 8.79 20.52
N ALA A 512 14.84 9.10 19.41
CA ALA A 512 14.40 10.08 18.42
C ALA A 512 15.05 9.77 17.07
N GLY A 513 14.39 10.07 15.96
CA GLY A 513 14.94 9.88 14.61
C GLY A 513 13.87 9.96 13.52
N LYS A 514 14.25 9.64 12.28
CA LYS A 514 13.36 9.53 11.11
C LYS A 514 12.13 8.66 11.40
N HIS A 515 12.31 7.61 12.20
CA HIS A 515 11.27 6.64 12.55
C HIS A 515 10.87 6.67 14.03
N ASN A 516 11.28 7.68 14.80
CA ASN A 516 10.75 7.87 16.15
C ASN A 516 10.61 9.37 16.44
N ASP A 517 9.39 9.87 16.31
CA ASP A 517 9.00 11.25 16.60
C ASP A 517 8.18 11.36 17.90
N GLN A 518 8.06 10.27 18.66
CA GLN A 518 7.21 10.19 19.85
C GLN A 518 8.04 10.32 21.13
N ALA A 519 7.88 11.43 21.85
CA ALA A 519 8.57 11.67 23.11
C ALA A 519 8.22 10.59 24.17
N GLY A 520 9.23 10.15 24.93
CA GLY A 520 9.08 9.10 25.96
C GLY A 520 8.85 7.70 25.39
N LYS A 521 9.08 7.50 24.09
CA LYS A 521 9.03 6.21 23.41
C LYS A 521 10.37 5.85 22.79
N THR A 522 10.60 4.57 22.59
CA THR A 522 11.78 4.05 21.92
C THR A 522 11.44 3.00 20.87
N LEU A 523 12.28 2.94 19.83
CA LEU A 523 12.43 1.80 18.95
C LEU A 523 13.55 0.90 19.46
N ILE A 524 13.32 -0.41 19.45
CA ILE A 524 14.35 -1.43 19.66
C ILE A 524 14.72 -1.97 18.29
N VAL A 525 15.93 -1.68 17.82
CA VAL A 525 16.35 -1.93 16.44
C VAL A 525 17.51 -2.91 16.44
N SER A 526 17.47 -3.95 15.60
CA SER A 526 18.64 -4.81 15.43
C SER A 526 19.79 -4.00 14.84
N SER A 527 20.94 -3.97 15.52
CA SER A 527 22.14 -3.31 14.99
C SER A 527 22.70 -4.04 13.76
N LEU A 528 22.32 -5.30 13.55
CA LEU A 528 22.74 -6.11 12.41
C LEU A 528 21.84 -5.88 11.20
N THR A 529 20.53 -6.08 11.34
CA THR A 529 19.61 -6.04 10.19
C THR A 529 18.97 -4.69 9.99
N GLN A 530 18.97 -3.79 10.98
CA GLN A 530 18.20 -2.53 11.02
C GLN A 530 16.67 -2.70 11.09
N GLY A 531 16.18 -3.93 11.29
CA GLY A 531 14.78 -4.18 11.57
C GLY A 531 14.40 -3.74 12.98
N CYS A 532 13.20 -3.18 13.13
CA CYS A 532 12.59 -2.79 14.38
C CYS A 532 11.78 -3.94 14.99
N LEU A 533 11.85 -4.09 16.30
CA LEU A 533 10.97 -4.96 17.04
C LEU A 533 9.52 -4.49 16.85
N ASN A 534 8.65 -5.39 16.41
CA ASN A 534 7.26 -5.12 16.05
C ASN A 534 6.34 -6.14 16.71
N VAL A 535 5.24 -5.65 17.26
CA VAL A 535 4.28 -6.41 18.05
C VAL A 535 2.94 -6.52 17.34
N ASP A 536 2.53 -7.73 17.01
CA ASP A 536 1.24 -8.03 16.38
C ASP A 536 0.46 -9.05 17.21
N GLU A 537 -0.42 -8.57 18.10
CA GLU A 537 -1.22 -9.45 18.98
C GLU A 537 -2.24 -10.32 18.22
N ARG A 538 -2.45 -10.05 16.92
CA ARG A 538 -3.31 -10.87 16.06
C ARG A 538 -2.63 -12.19 15.66
N ARG A 539 -1.30 -12.27 15.79
CA ARG A 539 -0.55 -13.50 15.55
C ARG A 539 -0.74 -14.48 16.70
N GLN A 540 -0.54 -15.76 16.40
CA GLN A 540 -0.57 -16.81 17.40
C GLN A 540 0.51 -16.58 18.47
N PRO A 541 0.26 -16.96 19.74
CA PRO A 541 1.29 -16.99 20.77
C PRO A 541 2.57 -17.69 20.28
N GLY A 542 3.72 -17.17 20.66
CA GLY A 542 5.04 -17.57 20.17
C GLY A 542 5.42 -16.98 18.80
N ASN A 543 4.56 -16.15 18.19
CA ASN A 543 4.85 -15.45 16.93
C ASN A 543 4.38 -13.98 16.96
N GLN A 544 4.10 -13.43 18.14
CA GLN A 544 3.53 -12.09 18.29
C GLN A 544 4.59 -10.98 18.22
N VAL A 545 5.86 -11.32 18.40
CA VAL A 545 6.97 -10.37 18.43
C VAL A 545 8.03 -10.76 17.41
N LEU A 546 8.28 -9.87 16.44
CA LEU A 546 9.12 -10.11 15.28
C LEU A 546 9.96 -8.87 14.94
N LEU A 547 10.97 -8.99 14.09
CA LEU A 547 11.54 -7.83 13.42
C LEU A 547 10.77 -7.48 12.15
N PHE A 548 10.56 -6.19 11.95
CA PHE A 548 9.95 -5.60 10.77
C PHE A 548 10.61 -4.27 10.46
N SER A 549 10.59 -3.84 9.20
CA SER A 549 11.10 -2.54 8.79
C SER A 549 10.55 -1.37 9.64
N CYS A 550 11.41 -0.45 10.07
CA CYS A 550 11.11 0.58 11.08
C CYS A 550 10.08 1.66 10.69
N GLY A 551 9.66 1.73 9.41
CA GLY A 551 8.69 2.71 8.90
C GLY A 551 7.23 2.28 8.95
N GLY A 552 6.90 1.14 9.59
CA GLY A 552 5.54 0.61 9.64
C GLY A 552 5.01 0.04 8.32
N ARG A 553 5.76 0.17 7.22
CA ARG A 553 5.49 -0.46 5.92
C ARG A 553 6.63 -1.40 5.56
N ALA A 554 6.32 -2.49 4.87
CA ALA A 554 7.26 -3.55 4.52
C ALA A 554 8.45 -3.10 3.62
N ASP A 555 8.39 -1.90 3.04
CA ASP A 555 9.44 -1.29 2.23
C ASP A 555 10.32 -0.31 3.05
N GLY A 556 10.15 -0.24 4.38
CA GLY A 556 10.91 0.69 5.23
C GLY A 556 10.48 2.15 5.12
N GLY A 557 9.62 2.48 4.17
CA GLY A 557 8.97 3.79 4.09
C GLY A 557 7.82 3.92 5.09
N GLY A 558 7.20 5.10 5.13
CA GLY A 558 6.06 5.38 6.00
C GLY A 558 6.45 6.04 7.32
N GLN A 559 5.51 6.00 8.26
CA GLN A 559 5.67 6.48 9.63
C GLN A 559 5.64 5.29 10.58
N VAL A 560 6.44 5.35 11.64
CA VAL A 560 6.43 4.34 12.68
C VAL A 560 5.02 4.12 13.22
N THR A 561 4.68 2.87 13.50
CA THR A 561 3.38 2.50 14.04
C THR A 561 3.50 2.22 15.53
N ASN A 562 2.38 2.33 16.26
CA ASN A 562 2.37 2.04 17.70
C ASN A 562 2.81 0.61 18.03
N SER A 563 2.80 -0.32 17.08
CA SER A 563 3.30 -1.69 17.26
C SER A 563 4.82 -1.80 17.35
N GLN A 564 5.55 -0.75 17.02
CA GLN A 564 7.02 -0.72 17.05
C GLN A 564 7.58 0.16 18.19
N LEU A 565 6.70 0.87 18.89
CA LEU A 565 7.07 1.83 19.94
C LEU A 565 6.90 1.22 21.32
N PHE A 566 7.93 1.39 22.16
CA PHE A 566 7.93 0.94 23.55
C PHE A 566 8.08 2.13 24.49
N ALA A 567 7.48 2.05 25.68
CA ALA A 567 7.70 3.08 26.70
C ALA A 567 9.18 3.11 27.14
N PHE A 568 9.80 4.29 27.15
CA PHE A 568 11.18 4.46 27.62
C PHE A 568 11.42 5.90 28.08
N ASP A 569 11.72 6.08 29.36
CA ASP A 569 11.97 7.39 29.96
C ASP A 569 13.46 7.75 30.06
N GLY A 570 14.35 6.82 29.71
CA GLY A 570 15.80 7.01 29.76
C GLY A 570 16.42 7.00 31.15
N THR A 571 15.65 6.72 32.21
CA THR A 571 16.11 6.82 33.60
C THR A 571 16.69 5.53 34.15
N THR A 572 16.29 4.38 33.61
CA THR A 572 16.74 3.06 34.07
C THR A 572 17.04 2.13 32.91
N ALA A 573 18.01 1.23 33.11
CA ALA A 573 18.38 0.19 32.16
C ALA A 573 17.52 -1.07 32.30
N ASN A 574 16.76 -1.20 33.39
CA ASN A 574 15.88 -2.34 33.67
C ASN A 574 14.44 -1.88 33.54
N ILE A 575 13.76 -2.30 32.47
CA ILE A 575 12.43 -1.81 32.13
C ILE A 575 11.51 -2.95 31.70
N PRO A 576 10.20 -2.86 31.99
CA PRO A 576 9.23 -3.64 31.24
C PRO A 576 9.12 -3.07 29.82
N LEU A 577 9.19 -3.95 28.82
CA LEU A 577 8.93 -3.56 27.44
C LEU A 577 7.43 -3.61 27.18
N VAL A 578 6.78 -2.45 27.31
CA VAL A 578 5.35 -2.26 27.07
C VAL A 578 5.15 -1.67 25.66
N PRO A 579 4.55 -2.41 24.71
CA PRO A 579 4.27 -1.88 23.37
C PRO A 579 3.17 -0.82 23.41
N ALA A 580 3.23 0.17 22.53
CA ALA A 580 2.24 1.25 22.51
C ALA A 580 0.90 0.86 21.88
N ASN A 581 0.82 -0.23 21.11
CA ASN A 581 -0.41 -0.70 20.46
C ASN A 581 -1.26 -1.65 21.31
N VAL A 582 -0.76 -2.14 22.44
CA VAL A 582 -1.50 -3.04 23.34
C VAL A 582 -1.50 -2.49 24.75
N GLN A 583 -2.66 -2.53 25.41
CA GLN A 583 -2.80 -2.06 26.79
C GLN A 583 -2.59 -3.21 27.78
N ASN A 584 -1.95 -2.91 28.93
CA ASN A 584 -1.75 -3.84 30.05
C ASN A 584 -1.02 -5.15 29.69
N LYS A 585 -0.21 -5.15 28.62
CA LYS A 585 0.62 -6.27 28.22
C LYS A 585 2.08 -5.86 28.11
N CYS A 586 2.96 -6.77 28.50
CA CYS A 586 4.40 -6.62 28.38
C CYS A 586 4.94 -7.77 27.54
N LEU A 587 6.10 -7.53 26.95
CA LEU A 587 6.91 -8.61 26.42
C LEU A 587 7.39 -9.49 27.58
N PHE A 588 7.52 -10.79 27.32
CA PHE A 588 8.12 -11.73 28.26
C PHE A 588 8.83 -12.87 27.54
N ASN A 589 9.72 -13.55 28.26
CA ASN A 589 10.37 -14.76 27.78
C ASN A 589 9.46 -15.98 27.90
N SER A 590 8.89 -16.42 26.77
CA SER A 590 8.11 -17.64 26.67
C SER A 590 8.97 -18.80 26.17
N ASN A 591 9.70 -19.44 27.10
CA ASN A 591 10.54 -20.61 26.82
C ASN A 591 11.50 -20.45 25.63
N GLY A 592 12.22 -19.32 25.55
CA GLY A 592 13.19 -19.06 24.49
C GLY A 592 12.63 -18.29 23.28
N VAL A 593 11.36 -17.90 23.32
CA VAL A 593 10.72 -17.04 22.33
C VAL A 593 10.13 -15.82 23.03
N LEU A 594 10.18 -14.66 22.37
CA LEU A 594 9.59 -13.43 22.89
C LEU A 594 8.09 -13.38 22.56
N ASP A 595 7.24 -13.12 23.56
CA ASP A 595 5.79 -13.12 23.38
C ASP A 595 5.10 -12.07 24.28
N LEU A 596 3.77 -11.94 24.23
CA LEU A 596 3.00 -11.01 25.06
C LEU A 596 2.24 -11.71 26.19
N GLN A 597 2.30 -11.13 27.38
CA GLN A 597 1.41 -11.50 28.50
C GLN A 597 0.92 -10.28 29.26
N GLY A 598 -0.13 -10.45 30.07
CA GLY A 598 -0.61 -9.41 30.96
C GLY A 598 0.47 -9.01 31.97
N CYS A 599 0.60 -7.71 32.25
CA CYS A 599 1.57 -7.21 33.21
C CYS A 599 1.10 -5.96 33.96
N ASP A 600 1.66 -5.76 35.15
CA ASP A 600 1.69 -4.46 35.84
C ASP A 600 3.05 -3.82 35.55
N ALA A 601 3.07 -2.79 34.69
CA ALA A 601 4.31 -2.11 34.33
C ALA A 601 4.97 -1.37 35.52
N ALA A 602 4.22 -1.10 36.61
CA ALA A 602 4.80 -0.54 37.83
C ALA A 602 5.49 -1.60 38.70
N SER A 603 5.16 -2.88 38.51
CA SER A 603 5.73 -4.00 39.26
C SER A 603 5.83 -5.26 38.38
N PRO A 604 6.65 -5.22 37.30
CA PRO A 604 6.76 -6.34 36.38
C PRO A 604 7.42 -7.55 37.06
N SER A 605 7.04 -8.76 36.64
CA SER A 605 7.75 -9.97 37.06
C SER A 605 9.16 -10.04 36.45
N ALA A 606 10.00 -10.94 36.96
CA ALA A 606 11.40 -11.05 36.52
C ALA A 606 11.52 -11.35 35.01
N ASP A 607 10.66 -12.23 34.50
CA ASP A 607 10.56 -12.63 33.08
C ASP A 607 9.95 -11.54 32.18
N GLN A 608 9.45 -10.45 32.76
CA GLN A 608 8.93 -9.26 32.09
C GLN A 608 9.89 -8.07 32.18
N THR A 609 10.99 -8.21 32.92
CA THR A 609 11.97 -7.14 33.13
C THR A 609 13.17 -7.32 32.21
N PHE A 610 13.39 -6.34 31.33
CA PHE A 610 14.47 -6.36 30.37
C PHE A 610 15.60 -5.44 30.81
N SER A 611 16.83 -5.95 30.84
CA SER A 611 18.03 -5.16 31.08
C SER A 611 18.70 -4.79 29.76
N ILE A 612 18.97 -3.50 29.54
CA ILE A 612 19.71 -2.97 28.40
C ILE A 612 21.14 -2.67 28.87
N ALA A 613 22.15 -3.40 28.40
CA ALA A 613 23.49 -3.38 29.00
C ALA A 613 24.64 -3.31 28.00
#